data_AF-A0A841WYX2-F1
#
_entry.id   AF-A0A841WYX2-F1
#
_cell.length_a   1.000
_cell.length_b   1.000
_cell.length_c   1.000
_cell.angle_alpha   90.00
_cell.angle_beta   90.00
_cell.angle_gamma   90.00
#
_symmetry.space_group_name_H-M   'P 1'
#
loop_
_entity.id
_entity.type
_entity.pdbx_description
1 polymer ?
#
loop_
_entity_poly.entity_id
_entity_poly.type
_entity_poly.pdbx_seq_one_letter_code
_entity_poly.pdbx_strand_id
1 'polypeptide(L)'
;QGDKGTRGQGRRSHNQCPMPNDATCSTWGDPKTAVAPQCPMPNFLFPIQHAHARCCSLVLLGHREGLIQLREPQAKDSYSFGNLISPNPVPWLNGDGRLQFNQPDEYRLIGELVGVVDNIECPDIGGSVKWEKAAFNLSQAFEDFWRNCRIWGEVKIMSPELAQARLGLLMATQSVLKFILEEKLKTCAPLDL
;
A
#
# COMPACT_ATOMS: atom_id res chain seq x y z
N GLN A 1 -5.81 -74.07 -7.94
CA GLN A 1 -7.11 -74.73 -7.68
C GLN A 1 -7.81 -73.95 -6.58
N GLY A 2 -9.06 -73.50 -6.81
CA GLY A 2 -9.96 -72.80 -5.86
C GLY A 2 -9.78 -71.28 -5.83
N ASP A 3 -10.50 -70.43 -6.56
CA ASP A 3 -11.93 -70.30 -6.97
C ASP A 3 -12.87 -69.73 -5.88
N LYS A 4 -13.46 -68.57 -6.22
CA LYS A 4 -14.74 -67.93 -5.79
C LYS A 4 -15.06 -67.79 -4.29
N GLY A 5 -15.60 -66.69 -3.76
CA GLY A 5 -16.36 -65.59 -4.35
C GLY A 5 -17.88 -65.75 -4.13
N THR A 6 -18.47 -65.12 -3.10
CA THR A 6 -19.86 -64.57 -2.93
C THR A 6 -20.09 -64.26 -1.44
N ARG A 7 -20.48 -63.07 -0.93
CA ARG A 7 -21.45 -61.98 -1.22
C ARG A 7 -22.82 -62.16 -0.54
N GLY A 8 -23.13 -61.22 0.38
CA GLY A 8 -24.47 -60.81 0.84
C GLY A 8 -24.91 -61.39 2.19
N GLN A 9 -25.57 -60.70 3.13
CA GLN A 9 -26.17 -59.35 3.12
C GLN A 9 -26.60 -58.99 4.57
N GLY A 10 -26.51 -57.70 4.93
CA GLY A 10 -27.55 -56.97 5.65
C GLY A 10 -27.65 -57.08 7.19
N ARG A 11 -27.28 -56.01 7.88
CA ARG A 11 -28.19 -55.33 8.84
C ARG A 11 -27.75 -53.88 9.09
N ARG A 12 -28.69 -52.97 8.82
CA ARG A 12 -28.64 -51.54 9.15
C ARG A 12 -28.58 -51.37 10.66
N SER A 13 -27.70 -50.51 11.16
CA SER A 13 -27.88 -49.87 12.45
C SER A 13 -27.76 -48.37 12.26
N HIS A 14 -28.85 -47.68 12.62
CA HIS A 14 -28.91 -46.25 12.85
C HIS A 14 -27.90 -45.83 13.94
N ASN A 15 -27.45 -44.58 13.85
CA ASN A 15 -27.16 -43.61 14.93
C ASN A 15 -26.39 -42.44 14.28
N GLN A 16 -27.07 -41.53 13.58
CA GLN A 16 -27.53 -40.24 14.12
C GLN A 16 -26.46 -39.46 14.89
N CYS A 17 -25.88 -38.47 14.21
CA CYS A 17 -25.24 -37.31 14.83
C CYS A 17 -26.33 -36.39 15.41
N PRO A 18 -26.17 -35.85 16.63
CA PRO A 18 -26.84 -34.62 17.04
C PRO A 18 -25.88 -33.43 16.87
N MET A 19 -26.35 -32.46 16.10
CA MET A 19 -25.88 -31.07 16.01
C MET A 19 -26.16 -30.31 17.33
N PRO A 20 -25.59 -29.10 17.51
CA PRO A 20 -25.42 -28.43 18.80
C PRO A 20 -26.72 -27.84 19.34
N ASN A 21 -26.74 -27.65 20.66
CA ASN A 21 -27.85 -27.06 21.40
C ASN A 21 -27.88 -25.53 21.30
N ASP A 22 -29.01 -25.04 20.79
CA ASP A 22 -29.50 -23.67 20.82
C ASP A 22 -29.75 -23.13 22.25
N ALA A 23 -29.52 -21.83 22.44
CA ALA A 23 -30.48 -20.94 23.12
C ALA A 23 -30.11 -19.45 22.90
N THR A 24 -30.57 -18.91 21.77
CA THR A 24 -31.34 -17.66 21.63
C THR A 24 -31.13 -16.50 22.63
N CYS A 25 -30.69 -15.35 22.09
CA CYS A 25 -31.36 -14.07 22.38
C CYS A 25 -31.60 -13.32 21.06
N SER A 26 -32.88 -13.17 20.72
CA SER A 26 -33.37 -12.52 19.52
C SER A 26 -33.43 -11.00 19.70
N THR A 27 -32.92 -10.26 18.72
CA THR A 27 -33.60 -9.05 18.21
C THR A 27 -33.25 -8.91 16.74
N TRP A 28 -34.27 -8.92 15.90
CA TRP A 28 -34.18 -8.63 14.48
C TRP A 28 -33.82 -7.15 14.28
N GLY A 29 -32.77 -6.89 13.50
CA GLY A 29 -32.39 -5.56 13.04
C GLY A 29 -31.64 -5.67 11.71
N ASP A 30 -32.31 -5.19 10.65
CA ASP A 30 -31.84 -4.76 9.33
C ASP A 30 -30.66 -5.49 8.62
N PRO A 31 -30.87 -6.10 7.44
CA PRO A 31 -29.78 -6.62 6.61
C PRO A 31 -29.16 -5.47 5.80
N LYS A 32 -28.36 -4.60 6.44
CA LYS A 32 -27.59 -3.60 5.69
C LYS A 32 -26.31 -3.10 6.35
N THR A 33 -25.60 -3.91 7.14
CA THR A 33 -24.19 -3.61 7.45
C THR A 33 -23.44 -4.87 7.89
N ALA A 34 -23.08 -5.73 6.94
CA ALA A 34 -22.02 -6.71 7.19
C ALA A 34 -20.68 -5.95 7.15
N VAL A 35 -20.22 -5.49 8.32
CA VAL A 35 -18.85 -5.00 8.47
C VAL A 35 -17.94 -6.21 8.24
N ALA A 36 -17.07 -6.10 7.23
CA ALA A 36 -16.09 -7.13 6.91
C ALA A 36 -15.23 -7.47 8.14
N PRO A 37 -14.71 -8.70 8.27
CA PRO A 37 -13.87 -9.06 9.40
C PRO A 37 -12.64 -8.15 9.41
N GLN A 38 -12.56 -7.28 10.42
CA GLN A 38 -11.35 -6.51 10.65
C GLN A 38 -10.31 -7.48 11.22
N CYS A 39 -9.35 -7.87 10.37
CA CYS A 39 -8.18 -8.60 10.81
C CYS A 39 -7.49 -7.75 11.90
N PRO A 40 -7.15 -8.31 13.08
CA PRO A 40 -6.30 -7.62 14.05
C PRO A 40 -4.94 -7.39 13.37
N MET A 41 -4.75 -6.16 12.91
CA MET A 41 -3.55 -5.75 12.19
C MET A 41 -2.36 -5.82 13.14
N PRO A 42 -1.27 -6.53 12.79
CA PRO A 42 -0.01 -6.40 13.49
C PRO A 42 0.36 -4.91 13.65
N ASN A 43 0.67 -4.46 14.87
CA ASN A 43 0.89 -3.04 15.21
C ASN A 43 1.91 -2.32 14.29
N PHE A 44 2.83 -3.05 13.66
CA PHE A 44 3.85 -2.49 12.78
C PHE A 44 3.35 -2.16 11.37
N LEU A 45 2.22 -2.74 10.93
CA LEU A 45 1.66 -2.50 9.59
C LEU A 45 0.93 -1.17 9.50
N PHE A 46 0.36 -0.69 10.61
CA PHE A 46 -0.41 0.54 10.63
C PHE A 46 0.41 1.77 10.18
N PRO A 47 1.64 2.02 10.68
CA PRO A 47 2.47 3.11 10.18
C PRO A 47 2.74 3.04 8.67
N ILE A 48 2.89 1.82 8.14
CA ILE A 48 3.20 1.59 6.73
C ILE A 48 2.00 1.91 5.85
N GLN A 49 0.83 1.38 6.23
CA GLN A 49 -0.41 1.66 5.51
C GLN A 49 -0.82 3.13 5.64
N HIS A 50 -0.65 3.74 6.82
CA HIS A 50 -0.90 5.16 7.04
C HIS A 50 -0.01 6.02 6.12
N ALA A 51 1.28 5.73 6.03
CA ALA A 51 2.18 6.44 5.13
C ALA A 51 1.74 6.32 3.66
N HIS A 52 1.34 5.12 3.22
CA HIS A 52 0.80 4.90 1.88
C HIS A 52 -0.49 5.71 1.62
N ALA A 53 -1.47 5.61 2.51
CA ALA A 53 -2.74 6.33 2.40
C ALA A 53 -2.51 7.84 2.38
N ARG A 54 -1.63 8.35 3.26
CA ARG A 54 -1.26 9.76 3.30
C ARG A 54 -0.60 10.22 2.01
N CYS A 55 0.28 9.43 1.42
CA CYS A 55 0.83 9.74 0.09
C CYS A 55 -0.29 9.85 -0.96
N CYS A 56 -1.23 8.90 -0.98
CA CYS A 56 -2.38 8.93 -1.89
C CYS A 56 -3.18 10.23 -1.75
N SER A 57 -3.56 10.61 -0.53
CA SER A 57 -4.35 11.82 -0.28
C SER A 57 -3.60 13.09 -0.67
N LEU A 58 -2.28 13.14 -0.42
CA LEU A 58 -1.43 14.28 -0.76
C LEU A 58 -1.22 14.44 -2.27
N VAL A 59 -1.04 13.33 -2.98
CA VAL A 59 -0.97 13.31 -4.46
C VAL A 59 -2.29 13.78 -5.07
N LEU A 60 -3.43 13.30 -4.54
CA LEU A 60 -4.74 13.76 -4.96
C LEU A 60 -4.96 15.25 -4.68
N LEU A 61 -4.48 15.75 -3.54
CA LEU A 61 -4.50 17.18 -3.25
C LEU A 61 -3.67 17.98 -4.26
N GLY A 62 -2.46 17.51 -4.60
CA GLY A 62 -1.63 18.11 -5.64
C GLY A 62 -2.34 18.17 -7.00
N HIS A 63 -3.11 17.14 -7.32
CA HIS A 63 -3.93 17.11 -8.54
C HIS A 63 -5.05 18.16 -8.51
N ARG A 64 -5.83 18.20 -7.42
CA ARG A 64 -6.94 19.16 -7.24
C ARG A 64 -6.46 20.62 -7.23
N GLU A 65 -5.26 20.85 -6.69
CA GLU A 65 -4.64 22.16 -6.60
C GLU A 65 -3.94 22.61 -7.89
N GLY A 66 -3.97 21.79 -8.95
CA GLY A 66 -3.38 22.09 -10.25
C GLY A 66 -1.85 22.04 -10.28
N LEU A 67 -1.20 21.51 -9.24
CA LEU A 67 0.25 21.30 -9.23
C LEU A 67 0.65 20.18 -10.19
N ILE A 68 -0.16 19.14 -10.24
CA ILE A 68 -0.01 18.01 -11.16
C ILE A 68 -1.35 17.69 -11.82
N GLN A 69 -1.30 17.03 -12.96
CA GLN A 69 -2.47 16.50 -13.64
C GLN A 69 -2.33 15.00 -13.73
N LEU A 70 -3.28 14.29 -13.14
CA LEU A 70 -3.35 12.84 -13.20
C LEU A 70 -4.46 12.44 -14.18
N ARG A 71 -4.28 11.28 -14.83
CA ARG A 71 -5.36 10.63 -15.57
C ARG A 71 -6.43 10.18 -14.58
N GLU A 72 -7.69 10.45 -14.91
CA GLU A 72 -8.83 9.97 -14.11
C GLU A 72 -8.76 8.44 -13.96
N PRO A 73 -8.75 7.91 -12.71
CA PRO A 73 -8.73 6.46 -12.49
C PRO A 73 -10.04 5.85 -12.99
N GLN A 74 -9.96 4.83 -13.85
CA GLN A 74 -11.16 4.22 -14.42
C GLN A 74 -11.89 3.23 -13.49
N ALA A 75 -11.25 2.74 -12.41
CA ALA A 75 -11.90 2.11 -11.24
C ALA A 75 -10.80 1.57 -10.31
N LYS A 76 -10.93 1.79 -8.98
CA LYS A 76 -10.14 1.18 -7.88
C LYS A 76 -8.60 1.26 -7.93
N ASP A 77 -8.02 1.68 -9.04
CA ASP A 77 -6.60 1.79 -9.21
C ASP A 77 -6.10 3.09 -8.58
N SER A 78 -5.30 2.93 -7.54
CA SER A 78 -4.57 3.98 -6.84
C SER A 78 -3.91 4.95 -7.83
N TYR A 79 -3.90 6.25 -7.47
CA TYR A 79 -3.25 7.35 -8.17
C TYR A 79 -1.73 7.14 -8.26
N SER A 80 -1.32 6.15 -9.05
CA SER A 80 0.05 5.65 -9.13
C SER A 80 0.87 6.55 -10.05
N PHE A 81 2.20 6.50 -9.91
CA PHE A 81 3.13 7.32 -10.71
C PHE A 81 2.86 7.26 -12.23
N GLY A 82 2.40 6.10 -12.75
CA GLY A 82 2.07 5.92 -14.17
C GLY A 82 0.86 6.69 -14.69
N ASN A 83 0.08 7.34 -13.81
CA ASN A 83 -1.09 8.14 -14.20
C ASN A 83 -0.75 9.62 -14.40
N LEU A 84 0.50 10.06 -14.23
CA LEU A 84 0.89 11.45 -14.38
C LEU A 84 0.82 11.91 -15.84
N ILE A 85 -0.04 12.89 -16.12
CA ILE A 85 -0.18 13.56 -17.42
C ILE A 85 0.73 14.79 -17.49
N SER A 86 0.75 15.59 -16.42
CA SER A 86 1.54 16.81 -16.32
C SER A 86 2.00 17.01 -14.88
N PRO A 87 3.24 17.44 -14.62
CA PRO A 87 4.32 17.65 -15.58
C PRO A 87 4.83 16.31 -16.15
N ASN A 88 5.20 16.30 -17.44
CA ASN A 88 5.78 15.12 -18.09
C ASN A 88 7.01 15.54 -18.93
N PRO A 89 8.24 15.23 -18.48
CA PRO A 89 8.58 14.48 -17.27
C PRO A 89 8.38 15.32 -15.99
N VAL A 90 8.36 14.66 -14.82
CA VAL A 90 8.48 15.36 -13.52
C VAL A 90 9.77 16.20 -13.56
N PRO A 91 9.73 17.48 -13.13
CA PRO A 91 10.89 18.34 -13.17
C PRO A 91 11.86 17.96 -12.04
N TRP A 92 12.58 16.85 -12.16
CA TRP A 92 13.52 16.42 -11.12
C TRP A 92 14.75 17.33 -11.02
N LEU A 93 15.14 17.93 -12.14
CA LEU A 93 16.36 18.73 -12.29
C LEU A 93 16.04 20.22 -12.39
N ASN A 94 16.94 21.05 -11.86
CA ASN A 94 16.95 22.49 -12.07
C ASN A 94 17.62 22.84 -13.42
N GLY A 95 17.69 24.14 -13.74
CA GLY A 95 18.34 24.63 -14.95
C GLY A 95 19.83 24.28 -15.09
N ASP A 96 20.51 23.95 -13.98
CA ASP A 96 21.91 23.53 -13.94
C ASP A 96 22.09 22.01 -14.08
N GLY A 97 21.00 21.25 -14.26
CA GLY A 97 21.04 19.79 -14.33
C GLY A 97 21.25 19.10 -12.97
N ARG A 98 21.06 19.79 -11.85
CA ARG A 98 21.13 19.23 -10.49
C ARG A 98 19.73 18.97 -9.95
N LEU A 99 19.58 18.02 -9.03
CA LEU A 99 18.30 17.78 -8.37
C LEU A 99 17.79 19.05 -7.67
N GLN A 100 16.48 19.33 -7.78
CA GLN A 100 15.88 20.53 -7.19
C GLN A 100 15.82 20.51 -5.64
N PHE A 101 16.04 19.34 -5.04
CA PHE A 101 15.94 19.12 -3.60
C PHE A 101 17.03 19.89 -2.84
N ASN A 102 16.66 20.42 -1.67
CA ASN A 102 17.53 21.27 -0.85
C ASN A 102 17.60 20.80 0.61
N GLN A 103 16.65 19.97 1.04
CA GLN A 103 16.54 19.48 2.42
C GLN A 103 17.15 18.08 2.54
N PRO A 104 17.83 17.77 3.66
CA PRO A 104 18.45 16.46 3.88
C PRO A 104 17.41 15.33 3.89
N ASP A 105 16.19 15.58 4.37
CA ASP A 105 15.13 14.57 4.44
C ASP A 105 14.63 14.13 3.06
N GLU A 106 14.75 14.99 2.04
CA GLU A 106 14.43 14.63 0.64
C GLU A 106 15.41 13.56 0.14
N TYR A 107 16.71 13.79 0.35
CA TYR A 107 17.76 12.85 -0.03
C TYR A 107 17.71 11.56 0.77
N ARG A 108 17.35 11.63 2.05
CA ARG A 108 17.13 10.44 2.88
C ARG A 108 15.98 9.60 2.32
N LEU A 109 14.85 10.21 1.97
CA LEU A 109 13.73 9.49 1.37
C LEU A 109 14.11 8.87 0.01
N ILE A 110 14.86 9.59 -0.84
CA ILE A 110 15.40 9.04 -2.09
C ILE A 110 16.30 7.84 -1.83
N GLY A 111 17.20 7.93 -0.84
CA GLY A 111 18.09 6.82 -0.48
C GLY A 111 17.34 5.58 -0.03
N GLU A 112 16.33 5.73 0.82
CA GLU A 112 15.47 4.61 1.24
C GLU A 112 14.68 4.03 0.05
N LEU A 113 14.14 4.87 -0.84
CA LEU A 113 13.44 4.41 -2.05
C LEU A 113 14.35 3.60 -2.97
N VAL A 114 15.54 4.13 -3.28
CA VAL A 114 16.52 3.43 -4.12
C VAL A 114 16.93 2.12 -3.46
N GLY A 115 17.24 2.13 -2.17
CA GLY A 115 17.60 0.92 -1.44
C GLY A 115 16.49 -0.13 -1.45
N VAL A 116 15.22 0.26 -1.33
CA VAL A 116 14.09 -0.67 -1.43
C VAL A 116 13.96 -1.23 -2.85
N VAL A 117 14.07 -0.39 -3.89
CA VAL A 117 13.97 -0.83 -5.29
C VAL A 117 15.12 -1.77 -5.66
N ASP A 118 16.34 -1.47 -5.22
CA ASP A 118 17.51 -2.33 -5.42
C ASP A 118 17.29 -3.71 -4.79
N ASN A 119 16.72 -3.76 -3.58
CA ASN A 119 16.35 -5.01 -2.93
C ASN A 119 15.22 -5.78 -3.67
N ILE A 120 14.38 -5.10 -4.44
CA ILE A 120 13.30 -5.72 -5.23
C ILE A 120 13.88 -6.35 -6.50
N GLU A 121 14.72 -5.61 -7.24
CA GLU A 121 15.24 -6.00 -8.55
C GLU A 121 16.51 -6.86 -8.47
N CYS A 122 17.34 -6.64 -7.44
CA CYS A 122 18.57 -7.37 -7.20
C CYS A 122 18.54 -8.04 -5.81
N PRO A 123 17.71 -9.09 -5.62
CA PRO A 123 17.65 -9.79 -4.36
C PRO A 123 19.00 -10.44 -4.07
N ASP A 124 19.54 -10.15 -2.89
CA ASP A 124 20.83 -10.68 -2.45
C ASP A 124 20.80 -12.21 -2.41
N ILE A 125 21.76 -12.86 -3.07
CA ILE A 125 21.75 -14.31 -3.34
C ILE A 125 21.78 -15.13 -2.04
N GLY A 126 22.17 -14.52 -0.91
CA GLY A 126 22.24 -15.15 0.41
C GLY A 126 21.37 -14.52 1.51
N GLY A 127 20.54 -13.50 1.21
CA GLY A 127 19.85 -12.71 2.24
C GLY A 127 18.34 -12.60 2.00
N SER A 128 17.53 -13.06 2.95
CA SER A 128 16.09 -12.72 2.96
C SER A 128 15.94 -11.26 3.38
N VAL A 129 15.53 -10.40 2.44
CA VAL A 129 15.22 -8.99 2.71
C VAL A 129 14.13 -8.91 3.78
N LYS A 130 14.41 -8.18 4.87
CA LYS A 130 13.43 -7.92 5.94
C LYS A 130 12.47 -6.82 5.50
N TRP A 131 11.47 -7.18 4.69
CA TRP A 131 10.50 -6.25 4.09
C TRP A 131 9.76 -5.39 5.11
N GLU A 132 9.47 -5.93 6.29
CA GLU A 132 8.81 -5.19 7.38
C GLU A 132 9.67 -4.00 7.84
N LYS A 133 10.98 -4.24 8.02
CA LYS A 133 11.93 -3.19 8.42
C LYS A 133 12.14 -2.18 7.29
N ALA A 134 12.27 -2.66 6.05
CA ALA A 134 12.45 -1.79 4.89
C ALA A 134 11.23 -0.87 4.69
N ALA A 135 10.02 -1.42 4.76
CA ALA A 135 8.79 -0.64 4.69
C ALA A 135 8.66 0.36 5.84
N PHE A 136 8.93 -0.07 7.08
CA PHE A 136 8.88 0.81 8.24
C PHE A 136 9.88 1.97 8.13
N ASN A 137 11.12 1.69 7.72
CA ASN A 137 12.14 2.73 7.52
C ASN A 137 11.73 3.72 6.43
N LEU A 138 11.19 3.22 5.31
CA LEU A 138 10.68 4.07 4.24
C LEU A 138 9.52 4.95 4.72
N SER A 139 8.60 4.41 5.53
CA SER A 139 7.51 5.19 6.14
C SER A 139 8.03 6.27 7.09
N GLN A 140 9.06 5.98 7.90
CA GLN A 140 9.70 6.98 8.77
C GLN A 140 10.38 8.09 7.97
N ALA A 141 11.13 7.72 6.91
CA ALA A 141 11.75 8.70 6.03
C ALA A 141 10.71 9.59 5.32
N PHE A 142 9.57 9.02 4.94
CA PHE A 142 8.44 9.77 4.41
C PHE A 142 7.86 10.76 5.44
N GLU A 143 7.64 10.34 6.69
CA GLU A 143 7.09 11.24 7.72
C GLU A 143 8.04 12.41 8.02
N ASP A 144 9.35 12.16 8.07
CA ASP A 144 10.35 13.21 8.27
C ASP A 144 10.41 14.16 7.06
N PHE A 145 10.38 13.61 5.84
CA PHE A 145 10.21 14.40 4.61
C PHE A 145 8.95 15.25 4.67
N TRP A 146 7.80 14.67 5.01
CA TRP A 146 6.52 15.37 5.05
C TRP A 146 6.50 16.49 6.09
N ARG A 147 7.11 16.26 7.26
CA ARG A 147 7.21 17.25 8.33
C ARG A 147 8.09 18.44 7.95
N ASN A 148 9.21 18.18 7.28
CA ASN A 148 10.26 19.18 7.08
C ASN A 148 10.25 19.82 5.67
N CYS A 149 9.68 19.14 4.67
CA CYS A 149 9.69 19.57 3.27
C CYS A 149 8.31 20.07 2.83
N ARG A 150 8.12 21.39 2.87
CA ARG A 150 6.85 22.01 2.47
C ARG A 150 6.59 21.86 0.96
N ILE A 151 5.46 21.28 0.60
CA ILE A 151 5.02 21.18 -0.81
C ILE A 151 4.04 22.32 -1.14
N TRP A 152 3.16 22.63 -0.20
CA TRP A 152 2.14 23.68 -0.32
C TRP A 152 2.59 25.01 0.28
N GLY A 153 1.75 26.04 0.12
CA GLY A 153 2.01 27.39 0.61
C GLY A 153 2.95 28.16 -0.31
N GLU A 154 3.96 28.81 0.27
CA GLU A 154 4.93 29.65 -0.45
C GLU A 154 5.66 28.87 -1.56
N VAL A 155 5.98 27.60 -1.33
CA VAL A 155 6.71 26.77 -2.32
C VAL A 155 5.90 26.58 -3.59
N LYS A 156 4.58 26.34 -3.49
CA LYS A 156 3.69 26.23 -4.65
C LYS A 156 3.69 27.49 -5.53
N ILE A 157 3.87 28.67 -4.93
CA ILE A 157 3.79 29.96 -5.60
C ILE A 157 5.16 30.37 -6.16
N MET A 158 6.21 30.24 -5.34
CA MET A 158 7.55 30.74 -5.66
C MET A 158 8.42 29.72 -6.39
N SER A 159 8.14 28.43 -6.24
CA SER A 159 8.96 27.34 -6.81
C SER A 159 8.07 26.14 -7.18
N PRO A 160 7.16 26.32 -8.16
CA PRO A 160 6.20 25.28 -8.53
C PRO A 160 6.89 23.99 -9.00
N GLU A 161 8.05 24.08 -9.65
CA GLU A 161 8.79 22.90 -10.10
C GLU A 161 9.35 22.09 -8.92
N LEU A 162 9.79 22.74 -7.85
CA LEU A 162 10.20 22.05 -6.61
C LEU A 162 9.00 21.37 -5.95
N ALA A 163 7.85 22.03 -5.89
CA ALA A 163 6.61 21.42 -5.38
C ALA A 163 6.22 20.19 -6.21
N GLN A 164 6.33 20.27 -7.53
CA GLN A 164 6.08 19.16 -8.45
C GLN A 164 7.08 18.00 -8.27
N ALA A 165 8.37 18.30 -8.11
CA ALA A 165 9.39 17.28 -7.85
C ALA A 165 9.12 16.54 -6.53
N ARG A 166 8.72 17.27 -5.48
CA ARG A 166 8.30 16.70 -4.19
C ARG A 166 7.05 15.83 -4.31
N LEU A 167 6.06 16.25 -5.10
CA LEU A 167 4.90 15.40 -5.43
C LEU A 167 5.32 14.14 -6.21
N GLY A 168 6.32 14.25 -7.10
CA GLY A 168 6.96 13.12 -7.74
C GLY A 168 7.49 12.09 -6.73
N LEU A 169 8.16 12.57 -5.68
CA LEU A 169 8.71 11.74 -4.62
C LEU A 169 7.60 11.04 -3.81
N LEU A 170 6.47 11.72 -3.57
CA LEU A 170 5.29 11.11 -2.96
C LEU A 170 4.71 9.98 -3.83
N MET A 171 4.58 10.21 -5.13
CA MET A 171 4.07 9.19 -6.06
C MET A 171 4.98 7.96 -6.12
N ALA A 172 6.31 8.16 -6.13
CA ALA A 172 7.28 7.06 -6.05
C ALA A 172 7.13 6.28 -4.73
N THR A 173 7.05 7.00 -3.61
CA THR A 173 6.89 6.41 -2.27
C THR A 173 5.61 5.60 -2.15
N GLN A 174 4.49 6.14 -2.58
CA GLN A 174 3.21 5.43 -2.64
C GLN A 174 3.32 4.14 -3.45
N SER A 175 3.97 4.20 -4.63
CA SER A 175 4.08 3.06 -5.54
C SER A 175 4.91 1.93 -4.92
N VAL A 176 6.04 2.29 -4.28
CA VAL A 176 6.91 1.34 -3.59
C VAL A 176 6.25 0.76 -2.34
N LEU A 177 5.61 1.58 -1.50
CA LEU A 177 4.90 1.11 -0.31
C LEU A 177 3.74 0.18 -0.68
N LYS A 178 2.98 0.51 -1.73
CA LYS A 178 1.92 -0.36 -2.26
C LYS A 178 2.47 -1.73 -2.64
N PHE A 179 3.56 -1.74 -3.40
CA PHE A 179 4.20 -2.98 -3.82
C PHE A 179 4.68 -3.81 -2.63
N ILE A 180 5.31 -3.20 -1.62
CA ILE A 180 5.74 -3.95 -0.43
C ILE A 180 4.54 -4.52 0.34
N LEU A 181 3.49 -3.72 0.55
CA LEU A 181 2.28 -4.14 1.26
C LEU A 181 1.59 -5.31 0.55
N GLU A 182 1.31 -5.18 -0.74
CA GLU A 182 0.53 -6.16 -1.51
C GLU A 182 1.36 -7.37 -1.92
N GLU A 183 2.59 -7.17 -2.41
CA GLU A 183 3.38 -8.24 -2.99
C GLU A 183 4.30 -8.94 -2.01
N LYS A 184 4.86 -8.22 -1.03
CA LYS A 184 5.83 -8.80 -0.08
C LYS A 184 5.20 -9.18 1.26
N LEU A 185 4.36 -8.31 1.82
CA LEU A 185 3.70 -8.51 3.11
C LEU A 185 2.31 -9.16 2.98
N LYS A 186 1.79 -9.31 1.77
CA LYS A 186 0.48 -9.92 1.45
C LYS A 186 -0.68 -9.31 2.24
N THR A 187 -0.66 -7.99 2.39
CA THR A 187 -1.70 -7.18 3.04
C THR A 187 -2.23 -6.10 2.08
N CYS A 188 -3.32 -5.44 2.45
CA CYS A 188 -3.91 -4.37 1.64
C CYS A 188 -3.11 -3.05 1.76
N ALA A 189 -3.07 -2.29 0.67
CA ALA A 189 -2.61 -0.92 0.63
C ALA A 189 -3.82 0.04 0.54
N PRO A 190 -4.38 0.49 1.68
CA PRO A 190 -5.57 1.32 1.68
C PRO A 190 -5.31 2.69 1.04
N LEU A 191 -6.30 3.21 0.33
CA LEU A 191 -6.26 4.54 -0.28
C LEU A 191 -6.42 5.65 0.77
N ASP A 192 -7.25 5.40 1.77
CA ASP A 192 -7.53 6.29 2.91
C ASP A 192 -7.63 5.42 4.18
N LEU A 193 -7.25 5.99 5.33
CA LEU A 193 -7.20 5.33 6.65
C LEU A 193 -7.76 6.23 7.74
#